data_AF-A0A1I3KNB9-F1
#
_entry.id   AF-A0A1I3KNB9-F1
#
_cell.length_a   1.000
_cell.length_b   1.000
_cell.length_c   1.000
_cell.angle_alpha   90.00
_cell.angle_beta   90.00
_cell.angle_gamma   90.00
#
_symmetry.space_group_name_H-M   'P 1'
#
loop_
_entity.id
_entity.type
_entity.pdbx_description
1 polymer ?
#
loop_
_entity_poly.entity_id
_entity_poly.type
_entity_poly.pdbx_seq_one_letter_code
_entity_poly.pdbx_strand_id
1 'polypeptide(L)' 'MLNFIEVFDVMNVEPATGSSVWTGLTGTRTALERDGHMVDPKAMVYCPIEWLDERGYLDAERASRHPRPTSF' A
#
# COMPACT_ATOMS: atom_id res chain seq x y z
N MET A 1 2.96 -14.99 15.05
CA MET A 1 1.95 -13.96 15.34
C MET A 1 1.98 -13.01 14.16
N LEU A 2 0.91 -12.93 13.36
CA LEU A 2 0.88 -12.04 12.20
C LEU A 2 0.72 -10.61 12.74
N ASN A 3 1.80 -9.83 12.66
CA ASN A 3 1.75 -8.41 12.99
C ASN A 3 1.30 -7.68 11.74
N PHE A 4 0.18 -6.96 11.83
CA PHE A 4 -0.36 -6.18 10.73
C PHE A 4 -0.01 -4.70 10.90
N ILE A 5 0.06 -4.00 9.79
CA ILE A 5 0.32 -2.55 9.73
C ILE A 5 -0.59 -1.88 8.71
N GLU A 6 -0.95 -0.64 9.00
CA GLU A 6 -1.75 0.23 8.12
C GLU A 6 -0.92 0.66 6.91
N VAL A 7 -1.49 0.50 5.72
CA VAL A 7 -0.92 0.95 4.46
C VAL A 7 -1.98 1.67 3.64
N PHE A 8 -1.51 2.54 2.74
CA PHE A 8 -2.33 3.40 1.91
C PHE A 8 -1.91 3.26 0.45
N ASP A 9 -2.89 3.35 -0.43
CA ASP A 9 -2.66 3.46 -1.85
C ASP A 9 -2.29 4.89 -2.24
N VAL A 10 -1.30 5.01 -3.11
CA VAL A 10 -0.91 6.29 -3.71
C VAL A 10 -1.77 6.53 -4.95
N MET A 11 -2.42 7.70 -4.96
CA MET A 11 -3.31 8.11 -6.03
C MET A 11 -2.70 9.28 -6.81
N ASN A 12 -2.78 9.22 -8.13
CA ASN A 12 -2.59 10.37 -9.00
C ASN A 12 -3.96 10.96 -9.33
N VAL A 13 -4.07 12.29 -9.35
CA VAL A 13 -5.27 12.97 -9.84
C VAL A 13 -5.05 13.31 -11.30
N GLU A 14 -5.88 12.76 -12.19
CA GLU A 14 -5.84 13.08 -13.62
C GLU A 14 -6.26 14.53 -13.82
N PRO A 15 -5.38 15.41 -14.35
CA PRO A 15 -5.65 16.85 -14.39
C PRO A 15 -6.86 17.23 -15.25
N ALA A 16 -7.15 16.44 -16.29
CA ALA A 16 -8.23 16.72 -17.23
C ALA A 16 -9.62 16.42 -16.66
N THR A 17 -9.74 15.41 -15.79
CA THR A 17 -11.03 14.91 -15.30
C THR A 17 -11.20 15.09 -13.79
N GLY A 18 -10.12 15.34 -13.06
CA GLY A 18 -10.08 15.33 -11.61
C GLY A 18 -10.20 13.92 -11.01
N SER A 19 -10.13 12.86 -11.84
CA SER A 19 -10.31 11.48 -11.38
C SER A 19 -9.07 10.98 -10.65
N SER A 20 -9.26 10.29 -9.53
CA SER A 20 -8.19 9.61 -8.81
C SER A 20 -7.88 8.28 -9.48
N VAL A 21 -6.63 8.10 -9.91
CA VAL A 21 -6.12 6.88 -10.53
C VAL A 21 -5.06 6.28 -9.62
N TRP A 22 -5.21 5.00 -9.28
CA TRP A 22 -4.22 4.29 -8.48
C TRP A 22 -2.91 4.12 -9.25
N THR A 23 -1.79 4.38 -8.58
CA THR A 23 -0.45 4.37 -9.19
C THR A 23 0.21 3.00 -9.21
N GLY A 24 -0.37 2.00 -8.53
CA GLY A 24 0.27 0.71 -8.29
C GLY A 24 1.23 0.71 -7.09
N LEU A 25 1.35 1.83 -6.38
CA LEU A 25 2.19 1.97 -5.19
C LEU A 25 1.33 1.96 -3.93
N THR A 26 1.70 1.11 -2.99
CA THR A 26 1.06 0.98 -1.67
C THR A 26 2.15 1.00 -0.61
N GLY A 27 1.96 1.77 0.47
CA GLY A 27 2.97 1.89 1.52
C GLY A 27 2.43 2.42 2.84
N THR A 28 3.25 2.34 3.88
CA THR A 28 2.93 2.94 5.18
C THR A 28 2.83 4.46 5.05
N ARG A 29 2.03 5.11 5.91
CA ARG A 29 1.94 6.58 5.94
C ARG A 29 3.32 7.24 6.03
N THR A 30 4.18 6.76 6.92
CA THR A 30 5.53 7.28 7.11
C THR A 30 6.38 7.19 5.84
N ALA A 31 6.33 6.06 5.11
CA ALA A 31 7.08 5.89 3.87
C ALA A 31 6.58 6.83 2.77
N LEU A 32 5.25 6.98 2.67
CA LEU A 32 4.60 7.81 1.66
C LEU A 32 4.82 9.30 1.92
N GLU A 33 4.70 9.76 3.16
CA GLU A 33 5.01 11.13 3.55
C GLU A 33 6.49 11.47 3.32
N ARG A 34 7.41 10.55 3.67
CA ARG A 34 8.85 10.71 3.42
C ARG A 34 9.15 10.98 1.95
N ASP A 35 8.45 10.30 1.06
CA ASP A 35 8.71 10.36 -0.38
C ASP A 35 7.78 11.35 -1.11
N GLY A 36 6.94 12.10 -0.37
CA GLY A 36 6.11 13.19 -0.90
C GLY A 36 4.86 12.74 -1.65
N HIS A 37 4.36 11.53 -1.37
CA HIS A 37 3.16 10.99 -2.02
C HIS A 37 1.88 11.55 -1.40
N MET A 38 0.89 11.82 -2.25
CA MET A 38 -0.49 12.02 -1.79
C MET A 38 -1.12 10.66 -1.51
N VAL A 39 -1.65 10.53 -0.30
CA VAL A 39 -2.41 9.35 0.13
C VAL A 39 -3.89 9.65 0.08
N ASP A 40 -4.70 8.69 -0.35
CA ASP A 40 -6.14 8.75 -0.09
C ASP A 40 -6.41 8.19 1.32
N PRO A 41 -6.79 9.01 2.31
CA PRO A 41 -7.04 8.54 3.67
C PRO A 41 -8.24 7.59 3.76
N LYS A 42 -9.08 7.52 2.72
CA LYS A 42 -10.20 6.57 2.63
C LYS A 42 -9.79 5.22 2.03
N ALA A 43 -8.64 5.14 1.36
CA ALA A 43 -8.08 3.92 0.76
C ALA A 43 -7.07 3.24 1.71
N MET A 44 -7.44 3.15 2.98
CA MET A 44 -6.63 2.50 4.01
C MET A 44 -6.91 1.00 4.06
N VAL A 45 -5.85 0.20 4.10
CA VAL A 45 -5.92 -1.26 4.30
C VAL A 45 -4.84 -1.73 5.28
N TYR A 46 -4.94 -2.98 5.73
CA TYR A 46 -3.94 -3.62 6.60
C TYR A 46 -3.26 -4.77 5.87
N CYS A 47 -1.94 -4.89 6.03
CA CYS A 47 -1.18 -6.05 5.55
C CYS A 47 -0.20 -6.57 6.62
N PRO A 48 0.23 -7.84 6.55
CA PRO A 48 1.34 -8.34 7.35
C PRO A 48 2.60 -7.48 7.18
N ILE A 49 3.32 -7.20 8.27
CA ILE A 49 4.57 -6.43 8.23
C ILE A 49 5.62 -7.13 7.36
N GLU A 50 5.63 -8.47 7.31
CA GLU A 50 6.55 -9.23 6.46
C GLU A 50 6.36 -8.98 4.95
N TRP A 51 5.24 -8.39 4.53
CA TRP A 51 4.99 -8.03 3.13
C TRP A 51 5.64 -6.70 2.74
N LEU A 52 6.11 -5.91 3.70
CA LEU A 52 6.77 -4.65 3.42
C LEU A 52 8.26 -4.84 3.13
N ASP A 53 8.81 -4.04 2.23
CA ASP A 53 10.25 -3.85 2.09
C ASP A 53 10.83 -3.03 3.26
N GLU A 54 12.15 -2.85 3.26
CA GLU A 54 12.84 -2.08 4.30
C GLU A 54 12.49 -0.59 4.30
N ARG A 55 11.91 -0.09 3.20
CA ARG A 55 11.53 1.30 3.04
C ARG A 55 10.09 1.57 3.50
N GLY A 56 9.32 0.52 3.79
CA GLY A 56 7.92 0.57 4.23
C GLY A 56 6.90 0.52 3.09
N TYR A 57 7.29 0.00 1.92
CA TYR A 57 6.41 -0.21 0.76
C TYR A 57 6.00 -1.67 0.63
N LEU A 58 4.81 -1.91 0.08
CA LEU A 58 4.36 -3.26 -0.23
C LEU A 58 5.24 -3.88 -1.32
N ASP A 59 5.85 -5.02 -1.00
CA ASP A 59 6.69 -5.79 -1.91
C ASP A 59 5.90 -7.02 -2.39
N ALA A 60 5.66 -7.07 -3.70
CA ALA A 60 4.85 -8.13 -4.32
C ALA A 60 5.48 -9.52 -4.17
N GLU A 61 6.82 -9.62 -4.18
CA GLU A 61 7.49 -10.90 -3.98
C GLU A 61 7.32 -11.38 -2.53
N ARG A 62 7.48 -10.49 -1.55
CA ARG A 62 7.22 -10.78 -0.13
C ARG A 62 5.78 -11.20 0.09
N ALA A 63 4.82 -10.48 -0.48
CA ALA A 63 3.40 -10.80 -0.39
C ALA A 63 3.07 -12.16 -1.02
N SER A 64 3.67 -12.49 -2.17
CA SER A 64 3.42 -13.76 -2.88
C SER A 64 3.90 -15.00 -2.12
N ARG A 65 4.95 -14.86 -1.29
CA ARG A 65 5.50 -15.97 -0.47
C ARG A 65 4.58 -16.39 0.67
N HIS A 66 3.59 -15.57 1.00
CA HIS A 66 2.59 -15.84 2.02
C HIS A 66 1.21 -15.86 1.38
N PRO A 67 0.87 -16.91 0.61
CA PRO A 67 -0.43 -17.01 -0.03
C PRO A 67 -1.52 -16.88 1.04
N ARG A 68 -2.53 -16.05 0.76
CA ARG A 68 -3.75 -16.05 1.57
C ARG A 68 -4.22 -17.50 1.70
N PRO A 69 -4.65 -17.99 2.88
CA PRO A 69 -5.40 -19.21 2.93
C PRO A 69 -6.65 -18.98 2.08
N THR A 70 -6.66 -19.55 0.87
CA THR A 70 -7.83 -19.58 0.01
C THR A 70 -8.82 -20.53 0.65
N SER A 71 -9.66 -20.02 1.54
CA SER A 71 -10.96 -20.64 1.78
C SER A 71 -11.92 -20.04 0.77
N PHE A 72 -12.17 -20.77 -0.31
CA PHE A 72 -13.38 -20.62 -1.11
C PHE A 72 -14.55 -21.29 -0.41
#